data_AF-A0A6J8A428-F1
#
_entry.id   AF-A0A6J8A428-F1
#
_cell.length_a   1.000
_cell.length_b   1.000
_cell.length_c   1.000
_cell.angle_alpha   90.00
_cell.angle_beta   90.00
_cell.angle_gamma   90.00
#
_symmetry.space_group_name_H-M   'P 1'
#
loop_
_entity.id
_entity.type
_entity.pdbx_description
1 polymer ?
#
loop_
_entity_poly.entity_id
_entity_poly.type
_entity_poly.pdbx_seq_one_letter_code
_entity_poly.pdbx_strand_id
1 'polypeptide(L)'
;MLYSKESGAELGTLKSFQDRISRSNVGEDVKNKYDADKDFFISVVDMHIVECTLHYFGMESVSSVPTLHVPPSFNNLEEKRQWFFETIGDVVSQYVLSDSSTNECWTEEAIKVNGQPVVVQLTDGRKVTLMKKSKAPKYDYVKNYVQMMLELGLLFKDLMDMIKLPERTRGIRLLKVAMLYFKSHKNLSKYALDILRFLVHQLVLLSEKEANEEFYGLFVNTNGHFNGHIPADLAMEHLVKKVKDHLKHMFSNKTESNIMNRTKALGAIRDIAENFEKQSKVIVRAKKHSDKSAADDEKIILKDLRKLKPFIFEAGRAHEHFSKIPSTIVNQLNTSHYFEWIEPRIQMFATEIGN
;
A
#
# COMPACT_ATOMS: atom_id res chain seq x y z
N MET A 1 -11.94 1.23 -1.31
CA MET A 1 -12.08 0.11 -0.34
C MET A 1 -11.96 0.58 1.10
N LEU A 2 -10.94 1.35 1.48
CA LEU A 2 -10.71 1.78 2.88
C LEU A 2 -11.22 3.19 3.21
N TYR A 3 -11.85 3.88 2.26
CA TYR A 3 -12.31 5.27 2.45
C TYR A 3 -13.80 5.37 2.18
N SER A 4 -14.52 5.97 3.11
CA SER A 4 -15.91 6.40 2.99
C SER A 4 -16.04 7.78 3.63
N LYS A 5 -16.74 8.72 3.00
CA LYS A 5 -16.97 10.06 3.58
C LYS A 5 -17.80 10.02 4.86
N GLU A 6 -18.66 9.03 4.98
CA GLU A 6 -19.62 8.88 6.07
C GLU A 6 -18.98 8.22 7.30
N SER A 7 -17.80 7.61 7.16
CA SER A 7 -17.10 6.93 8.25
C SER A 7 -16.34 7.86 9.19
N GLY A 8 -16.53 9.18 9.13
CA GLY A 8 -15.79 10.15 9.97
C GLY A 8 -16.01 9.95 11.47
N ALA A 9 -17.22 9.54 11.87
CA ALA A 9 -17.54 9.22 13.26
C ALA A 9 -16.94 7.87 13.73
N GLU A 10 -16.46 7.03 12.81
CA GLU A 10 -15.96 5.69 13.10
C GLU A 10 -14.46 5.72 13.40
N LEU A 11 -14.12 5.70 14.69
CA LEU A 11 -12.73 5.68 15.15
C LEU A 11 -11.95 4.54 14.50
N GLY A 12 -10.79 4.82 13.90
CA GLY A 12 -9.94 3.83 13.23
C GLY A 12 -10.03 3.84 11.71
N THR A 13 -11.02 4.53 11.13
CA THR A 13 -11.13 4.64 9.66
C THR A 13 -10.27 5.78 9.10
N LEU A 14 -9.93 5.71 7.81
CA LEU A 14 -9.14 6.76 7.14
C LEU A 14 -9.83 8.12 7.23
N LYS A 15 -11.15 8.18 7.07
CA LYS A 15 -11.89 9.43 7.18
C LYS A 15 -11.88 9.99 8.60
N SER A 16 -12.02 9.13 9.61
CA SER A 16 -11.94 9.57 11.01
C SER A 16 -10.57 10.17 11.33
N PHE A 17 -9.48 9.52 10.90
CA PHE A 17 -8.14 10.09 11.07
C PHE A 17 -7.97 11.41 10.34
N GLN A 18 -8.44 11.50 9.09
CA GLN A 18 -8.40 12.72 8.30
C GLN A 18 -9.04 13.92 9.03
N ASP A 19 -10.24 13.72 9.58
CA ASP A 19 -11.00 14.78 10.27
C ASP A 19 -10.29 15.19 11.57
N ARG A 20 -9.75 14.22 12.30
CA ARG A 20 -9.07 14.45 13.57
C ARG A 20 -7.76 15.22 13.47
N ILE A 21 -6.99 15.00 12.42
CA ILE A 21 -5.75 15.73 12.16
C ILE A 21 -5.98 16.96 11.27
N SER A 22 -7.25 17.26 10.94
CA SER A 22 -7.66 18.44 10.15
C SER A 22 -6.99 18.53 8.78
N ARG A 23 -6.74 17.39 8.11
CA ARG A 23 -6.18 17.35 6.74
C ARG A 23 -7.30 17.51 5.70
N SER A 24 -7.75 18.74 5.49
CA SER A 24 -8.80 19.09 4.52
C SER A 24 -8.38 18.95 3.05
N ASN A 25 -7.08 18.84 2.78
CA ASN A 25 -6.56 18.62 1.43
C ASN A 25 -6.53 17.14 1.00
N VAL A 26 -6.78 16.22 1.91
CA VAL A 26 -6.93 14.79 1.59
C VAL A 26 -8.38 14.55 1.13
N GLY A 27 -8.64 13.65 0.20
CA GLY A 27 -10.02 13.40 -0.21
C GLY A 27 -10.19 12.36 -1.31
N GLU A 28 -11.39 12.31 -1.91
CA GLU A 28 -11.69 11.37 -2.98
C GLU A 28 -10.93 11.66 -4.28
N ASP A 29 -10.57 12.93 -4.49
CA ASP A 29 -9.86 13.36 -5.70
C ASP A 29 -8.33 13.21 -5.53
N VAL A 30 -7.92 11.95 -5.40
CA VAL A 30 -6.51 11.55 -5.22
C VAL A 30 -5.64 12.01 -6.39
N LYS A 31 -6.21 12.20 -7.59
CA LYS A 31 -5.44 12.59 -8.78
C LYS A 31 -4.90 14.01 -8.68
N ASN A 32 -5.72 14.93 -8.19
CA ASN A 32 -5.33 16.34 -8.12
C ASN A 32 -4.53 16.70 -6.86
N LYS A 33 -4.60 15.86 -5.82
CA LYS A 33 -3.91 16.10 -4.53
C LYS A 33 -3.06 14.90 -4.08
N TYR A 34 -2.51 14.17 -5.06
CA TYR A 34 -1.76 12.94 -4.86
C TYR A 34 -0.73 12.99 -3.73
N ASP A 35 0.11 14.03 -3.68
CA ASP A 35 1.14 14.12 -2.64
C ASP A 35 0.55 14.25 -1.23
N ALA A 36 -0.53 15.02 -1.07
CA ALA A 36 -1.19 15.17 0.23
C ALA A 36 -1.86 13.86 0.68
N ASP A 37 -2.51 13.15 -0.23
CA ASP A 37 -3.14 11.85 0.03
C ASP A 37 -2.09 10.76 0.33
N LYS A 38 -0.98 10.75 -0.44
CA LYS A 38 0.17 9.87 -0.25
C LYS A 38 0.79 10.05 1.13
N ASP A 39 1.12 11.29 1.50
CA ASP A 39 1.77 11.58 2.77
C ASP A 39 0.85 11.26 3.96
N PHE A 40 -0.45 11.50 3.81
CA PHE A 40 -1.44 11.09 4.80
C PHE A 40 -1.52 9.57 4.95
N PHE A 41 -1.66 8.84 3.84
CA PHE A 41 -1.78 7.39 3.86
C PHE A 41 -0.52 6.74 4.45
N ILE A 42 0.67 7.22 4.11
CA ILE A 42 1.93 6.73 4.68
C ILE A 42 1.98 6.93 6.20
N SER A 43 1.65 8.13 6.71
CA SER A 43 1.62 8.37 8.17
C SER A 43 0.61 7.46 8.88
N VAL A 44 -0.57 7.22 8.29
CA VAL A 44 -1.55 6.31 8.88
C VAL A 44 -1.00 4.87 8.92
N VAL A 45 -0.41 4.39 7.83
CA VAL A 45 0.18 3.03 7.76
C VAL A 45 1.32 2.89 8.78
N ASP A 46 2.20 3.89 8.88
CA ASP A 46 3.31 3.88 9.84
C ASP A 46 2.81 3.78 11.29
N MET A 47 1.73 4.50 11.64
CA MET A 47 1.16 4.40 12.98
C MET A 47 0.49 3.06 13.26
N HIS A 48 -0.07 2.40 12.26
CA HIS A 48 -0.56 1.04 12.43
C HIS A 48 0.57 0.00 12.54
N ILE A 49 1.68 0.19 11.82
CA ILE A 49 2.89 -0.64 12.00
C ILE A 49 3.41 -0.49 13.43
N VAL A 50 3.49 0.75 13.93
CA VAL A 50 3.88 1.02 15.32
C VAL A 50 2.93 0.33 16.28
N GLU A 51 1.61 0.50 16.11
CA GLU A 51 0.64 -0.14 17.01
C GLU A 51 0.70 -1.67 16.96
N CYS A 52 0.86 -2.25 15.76
CA CYS A 52 1.02 -3.69 15.56
C CYS A 52 2.25 -4.21 16.31
N THR A 53 3.37 -3.47 16.21
CA THR A 53 4.62 -3.80 16.88
C THR A 53 4.48 -3.69 18.39
N LEU A 54 3.88 -2.61 18.89
CA LEU A 54 3.62 -2.43 20.32
C LEU A 54 2.72 -3.55 20.87
N HIS A 55 1.70 -3.95 20.12
CA HIS A 55 0.83 -5.04 20.51
C HIS A 55 1.59 -6.38 20.57
N TYR A 56 2.37 -6.71 19.53
CA TYR A 56 3.10 -7.98 19.46
C TYR A 56 4.15 -8.13 20.58
N PHE A 57 4.86 -7.05 20.92
CA PHE A 57 5.83 -7.05 22.01
C PHE A 57 5.22 -6.75 23.40
N GLY A 58 3.90 -6.56 23.49
CA GLY A 58 3.21 -6.25 24.76
C GLY A 58 3.66 -4.93 25.39
N MET A 59 3.97 -3.92 24.57
CA MET A 59 4.46 -2.61 24.98
C MET A 59 3.30 -1.61 25.13
N GLU A 60 3.37 -0.76 26.17
CA GLU A 60 2.39 0.32 26.38
C GLU A 60 2.67 1.56 25.54
N SER A 61 3.95 1.84 25.32
CA SER A 61 4.45 2.97 24.52
C SER A 61 5.77 2.63 23.83
N VAL A 62 6.19 3.46 22.87
CA VAL A 62 7.46 3.28 22.13
C VAL A 62 8.69 3.25 23.05
N SER A 63 8.61 3.84 24.24
CA SER A 63 9.70 3.89 25.22
C SER A 63 9.62 2.79 26.28
N SER A 64 8.56 1.97 26.28
CA SER A 64 8.41 0.88 27.26
C SER A 64 9.28 -0.33 26.92
N VAL A 65 9.53 -1.21 27.90
CA VAL A 65 10.28 -2.45 27.68
C VAL A 65 9.30 -3.54 27.16
N PRO A 66 9.68 -4.36 26.16
CA PRO A 66 8.89 -5.49 25.73
C PRO A 66 8.53 -6.43 26.88
N THR A 67 7.28 -6.85 26.96
CA THR A 67 6.80 -7.86 27.93
C THR A 67 6.55 -9.21 27.26
N LEU A 68 6.28 -9.22 25.96
CA LEU A 68 6.10 -10.39 25.12
C LEU A 68 7.20 -10.44 24.05
N HIS A 69 7.54 -11.65 23.58
CA HIS A 69 8.54 -11.88 22.52
C HIS A 69 9.87 -11.13 22.76
N VAL A 70 10.34 -11.12 24.01
CA VAL A 70 11.53 -10.36 24.41
C VAL A 70 12.75 -10.83 23.61
N PRO A 71 13.52 -9.91 22.99
CA PRO A 71 14.71 -10.29 22.24
C PRO A 71 15.72 -11.02 23.13
N PRO A 72 16.24 -12.18 22.70
CA PRO A 72 17.31 -12.85 23.44
C PRO A 72 18.61 -12.02 23.38
N SER A 73 19.58 -12.37 24.22
CA SER A 73 20.93 -11.83 24.08
C SER A 73 21.59 -12.45 22.84
N PHE A 74 22.12 -11.61 21.95
CA PHE A 74 22.76 -12.04 20.71
C PHE A 74 24.27 -12.04 20.86
N ASN A 75 24.94 -13.10 20.39
CA ASN A 75 26.40 -13.18 20.43
C ASN A 75 27.05 -12.49 19.23
N ASN A 76 26.34 -12.42 18.09
CA ASN A 76 26.82 -11.80 16.87
C ASN A 76 25.69 -11.07 16.10
N LEU A 77 26.08 -10.32 15.06
CA LEU A 77 25.14 -9.53 14.26
C LEU A 77 24.24 -10.41 13.36
N GLU A 78 24.70 -11.59 12.98
CA GLU A 78 23.96 -12.51 12.11
C GLU A 78 22.79 -13.15 12.85
N GLU A 79 23.00 -13.63 14.07
CA GLU A 79 21.95 -14.12 14.99
C GLU A 79 20.90 -13.03 15.22
N LYS A 80 21.34 -11.79 15.46
CA LYS A 80 20.44 -10.64 15.62
C LYS A 80 19.61 -10.38 14.36
N ARG A 81 20.23 -10.46 13.17
CA ARG A 81 19.53 -10.28 11.88
C ARG A 81 18.53 -11.41 11.64
N GLN A 82 18.93 -12.65 11.88
CA GLN A 82 18.08 -13.82 11.70
C GLN A 82 16.85 -13.74 12.61
N TRP A 83 17.06 -13.50 13.90
CA TRP A 83 15.97 -13.31 14.85
C TRP A 83 15.04 -12.16 14.44
N PHE A 84 15.60 -11.04 13.96
CA PHE A 84 14.79 -9.91 13.48
C PHE A 84 13.90 -10.31 12.29
N PHE A 85 14.45 -10.99 11.28
CA PHE A 85 13.67 -11.40 10.12
C PHE A 85 12.60 -12.46 10.46
N GLU A 86 12.92 -13.40 11.33
CA GLU A 86 11.95 -14.39 11.83
C GLU A 86 10.82 -13.71 12.60
N THR A 87 11.16 -12.82 13.54
CA THR A 87 10.18 -12.09 14.36
C THR A 87 9.27 -11.21 13.50
N ILE A 88 9.83 -10.47 12.53
CA ILE A 88 9.03 -9.67 11.60
C ILE A 88 8.19 -10.58 10.69
N GLY A 89 8.72 -11.74 10.28
CA GLY A 89 7.97 -12.76 9.54
C GLY A 89 6.73 -13.24 10.31
N ASP A 90 6.86 -13.46 11.62
CA ASP A 90 5.76 -13.83 12.51
C ASP A 90 4.73 -12.70 12.62
N VAL A 91 5.18 -11.45 12.82
CA VAL A 91 4.30 -10.27 12.86
C VAL A 91 3.50 -10.14 11.57
N VAL A 92 4.16 -10.25 10.42
CA VAL A 92 3.52 -10.16 9.10
C VAL A 92 2.53 -11.30 8.92
N SER A 93 2.90 -12.53 9.26
CA SER A 93 2.03 -13.70 9.12
C SER A 93 0.80 -13.60 10.02
N GLN A 94 0.95 -13.09 11.24
CA GLN A 94 -0.12 -13.00 12.23
C GLN A 94 -1.08 -11.82 11.99
N TYR A 95 -0.56 -10.65 11.59
CA TYR A 95 -1.34 -9.40 11.57
C TYR A 95 -1.48 -8.75 10.19
N VAL A 96 -0.76 -9.20 9.17
CA VAL A 96 -0.86 -8.65 7.81
C VAL A 96 -1.45 -9.67 6.84
N LEU A 97 -0.87 -10.88 6.78
CA LEU A 97 -1.23 -11.94 5.84
C LEU A 97 -1.94 -13.11 6.52
N SER A 98 -2.75 -12.85 7.55
CA SER A 98 -3.40 -13.92 8.30
C SER A 98 -4.39 -14.69 7.43
N ASP A 99 -4.27 -16.02 7.39
CA ASP A 99 -5.25 -16.89 6.73
C ASP A 99 -6.66 -16.66 7.30
N SER A 100 -7.66 -16.67 6.43
CA SER A 100 -9.08 -16.43 6.77
C SER A 100 -9.62 -17.37 7.85
N SER A 101 -8.99 -18.54 8.05
CA SER A 101 -9.31 -19.51 9.10
C SER A 101 -9.04 -18.99 10.52
N THR A 102 -8.12 -18.03 10.70
CA THR A 102 -7.71 -17.51 12.02
C THR A 102 -8.65 -16.46 12.59
N ASN A 103 -9.55 -15.90 11.77
CA ASN A 103 -10.50 -14.86 12.17
C ASN A 103 -11.90 -15.43 12.49
N GLU A 104 -12.04 -16.75 12.56
CA GLU A 104 -13.27 -17.45 12.94
C GLU A 104 -13.26 -17.84 14.42
N CYS A 105 -14.15 -17.25 15.22
CA CYS A 105 -14.40 -17.70 16.58
C CYS A 105 -15.72 -18.49 16.65
N TRP A 106 -15.61 -19.77 17.00
CA TRP A 106 -16.75 -20.62 17.33
C TRP A 106 -17.10 -20.39 18.81
N THR A 107 -18.28 -19.86 19.11
CA THR A 107 -18.78 -19.83 20.49
C THR A 107 -19.33 -21.22 20.85
N GLU A 108 -18.65 -21.95 21.74
CA GLU A 108 -19.19 -23.16 22.36
C GLU A 108 -20.14 -22.80 23.50
N GLU A 109 -21.44 -23.10 23.34
CA GLU A 109 -22.29 -23.45 24.49
C GLU A 109 -23.32 -24.55 24.10
N ALA A 110 -23.47 -25.50 25.05
CA ALA A 110 -24.41 -26.63 25.18
C ALA A 110 -24.05 -28.01 24.54
N ILE A 111 -23.49 -28.86 25.42
CA ILE A 111 -23.56 -30.33 25.59
C ILE A 111 -23.83 -31.18 24.34
N LYS A 112 -22.84 -32.00 23.97
CA LYS A 112 -22.98 -33.09 22.99
C LYS A 112 -23.61 -34.33 23.66
N VAL A 113 -24.69 -34.85 23.08
CA VAL A 113 -24.98 -36.30 23.10
C VAL A 113 -25.11 -36.76 21.65
N ASN A 114 -24.02 -37.35 21.13
CA ASN A 114 -23.95 -38.18 19.92
C ASN A 114 -24.69 -37.73 18.64
N GLY A 115 -24.68 -36.43 18.31
CA GLY A 115 -24.92 -35.96 16.93
C GLY A 115 -26.29 -36.27 16.31
N GLN A 116 -27.29 -36.71 17.07
CA GLN A 116 -28.65 -36.95 16.60
C GLN A 116 -29.60 -35.82 17.06
N PRO A 117 -30.61 -35.46 16.26
CA PRO A 117 -31.63 -34.50 16.68
C PRO A 117 -32.34 -35.05 17.93
N VAL A 118 -32.40 -34.24 18.99
CA VAL A 118 -33.14 -34.60 20.20
C VAL A 118 -34.63 -34.54 19.86
N VAL A 119 -35.26 -35.72 19.76
CA VAL A 119 -36.70 -35.86 19.64
C VAL A 119 -37.25 -36.02 21.05
N VAL A 120 -37.97 -35.01 21.54
CA VAL A 120 -38.63 -35.08 22.85
C VAL A 120 -40.09 -35.49 22.62
N GLN A 121 -40.53 -36.57 23.28
CA GLN A 121 -41.94 -36.92 23.37
C GLN A 121 -42.56 -36.20 24.56
N LEU A 122 -43.57 -35.37 24.28
CA LEU A 122 -44.39 -34.76 25.32
C LEU A 122 -45.37 -35.79 25.90
N THR A 123 -45.86 -35.54 27.10
CA THR A 123 -46.84 -36.40 27.81
C THR A 123 -48.17 -36.58 27.06
N ASP A 124 -48.42 -35.78 26.02
CA ASP A 124 -49.59 -35.87 25.12
C ASP A 124 -49.35 -36.73 23.86
N GLY A 125 -48.16 -37.35 23.72
CA GLY A 125 -47.79 -38.21 22.59
C GLY A 125 -47.24 -37.45 21.37
N ARG A 126 -47.17 -36.11 21.38
CA ARG A 126 -46.58 -35.34 20.29
C ARG A 126 -45.05 -35.39 20.33
N LYS A 127 -44.45 -35.57 19.15
CA LYS A 127 -42.99 -35.58 18.95
C LYS A 127 -42.55 -34.21 18.44
N VAL A 128 -41.65 -33.54 19.16
CA VAL A 128 -41.03 -32.28 18.71
C VAL A 128 -39.57 -32.54 18.38
N THR A 129 -39.18 -32.18 17.15
CA THR A 129 -37.79 -32.26 16.69
C THR A 129 -37.09 -30.94 16.93
N LEU A 130 -36.12 -30.91 17.85
CA LEU A 130 -35.30 -29.73 18.09
C LEU A 130 -34.13 -29.69 17.10
N MET A 131 -34.20 -28.80 16.10
CA MET A 131 -33.10 -28.57 15.15
C MET A 131 -32.12 -27.51 15.70
N LYS A 132 -30.85 -27.86 15.86
CA LYS A 132 -29.78 -26.93 16.25
C LYS A 132 -29.47 -25.99 15.07
N LYS A 133 -29.83 -24.70 15.16
CA LYS A 133 -29.26 -23.68 14.27
C LYS A 133 -27.83 -23.42 14.73
N SER A 134 -26.80 -23.80 13.97
CA SER A 134 -25.46 -23.27 14.22
C SER A 134 -25.52 -21.76 13.97
N LYS A 135 -25.05 -20.96 14.92
CA LYS A 135 -24.86 -19.51 14.68
C LYS A 135 -23.62 -19.39 13.79
N ALA A 136 -23.72 -18.57 12.74
CA ALA A 136 -22.60 -18.27 11.87
C ALA A 136 -21.41 -17.72 12.69
N PRO A 137 -20.16 -17.99 12.28
CA PRO A 137 -18.99 -17.41 12.94
C PRO A 137 -19.10 -15.89 12.95
N LYS A 138 -18.81 -15.29 14.11
CA LYS A 138 -18.78 -13.83 14.26
C LYS A 138 -17.37 -13.33 13.95
N TYR A 139 -17.20 -12.71 12.79
CA TYR A 139 -15.95 -12.09 12.38
C TYR A 139 -15.73 -10.75 13.11
N ASP A 140 -14.46 -10.33 13.18
CA ASP A 140 -14.07 -8.98 13.59
C ASP A 140 -13.71 -8.17 12.33
N TYR A 141 -14.66 -7.33 11.89
CA TYR A 141 -14.49 -6.51 10.70
C TYR A 141 -13.60 -5.28 10.94
N VAL A 142 -13.38 -4.87 12.19
CA VAL A 142 -12.41 -3.80 12.51
C VAL A 142 -10.99 -4.35 12.38
N LYS A 143 -10.74 -5.55 12.90
CA LYS A 143 -9.47 -6.25 12.67
C LYS A 143 -9.23 -6.47 11.17
N ASN A 144 -10.21 -6.97 10.43
CA ASN A 144 -10.10 -7.15 8.97
C ASN A 144 -9.76 -5.82 8.25
N TYR A 145 -10.38 -4.71 8.67
CA TYR A 145 -10.10 -3.40 8.10
C TYR A 145 -8.63 -3.02 8.28
N VAL A 146 -8.07 -3.21 9.48
CA VAL A 146 -6.67 -2.89 9.77
C VAL A 146 -5.71 -3.84 9.06
N GLN A 147 -6.04 -5.12 8.96
CA GLN A 147 -5.24 -6.09 8.19
C GLN A 147 -5.14 -5.66 6.73
N MET A 148 -6.27 -5.32 6.09
CA MET A 148 -6.29 -4.85 4.71
C MET A 148 -5.56 -3.51 4.52
N MET A 149 -5.62 -2.62 5.52
CA MET A 149 -4.89 -1.35 5.50
C MET A 149 -3.37 -1.55 5.62
N LEU A 150 -2.90 -2.49 6.45
CA LEU A 150 -1.48 -2.85 6.53
C LEU A 150 -1.01 -3.52 5.24
N GLU A 151 -1.80 -4.47 4.72
CA GLU A 151 -1.51 -5.21 3.50
C GLU A 151 -1.33 -4.26 2.30
N LEU A 152 -2.29 -3.36 2.07
CA LEU A 152 -2.19 -2.32 1.03
C LEU A 152 -1.09 -1.31 1.31
N GLY A 153 -0.94 -0.90 2.57
CA GLY A 153 0.02 0.10 3.00
C GLY A 153 1.47 -0.34 2.77
N LEU A 154 1.79 -1.58 3.14
CA LEU A 154 3.11 -2.17 2.94
C LEU A 154 3.41 -2.36 1.45
N LEU A 155 2.46 -2.86 0.65
CA LEU A 155 2.63 -2.96 -0.81
C LEU A 155 2.91 -1.58 -1.43
N PHE A 156 2.17 -0.54 -0.99
CA PHE A 156 2.37 0.82 -1.50
C PHE A 156 3.74 1.39 -1.10
N LYS A 157 4.17 1.21 0.15
CA LYS A 157 5.49 1.62 0.63
C LYS A 157 6.61 0.90 -0.14
N ASP A 158 6.46 -0.40 -0.41
CA ASP A 158 7.43 -1.18 -1.19
C ASP A 158 7.51 -0.72 -2.65
N LEU A 159 6.39 -0.36 -3.27
CA LEU A 159 6.37 0.24 -4.61
C LEU A 159 7.06 1.61 -4.63
N MET A 160 6.87 2.42 -3.59
CA MET A 160 7.56 3.71 -3.45
C MET A 160 9.06 3.54 -3.22
N ASP A 161 9.47 2.55 -2.43
CA ASP A 161 10.89 2.24 -2.22
C ASP A 161 11.55 1.64 -3.48
N MET A 162 10.82 0.83 -4.24
CA MET A 162 11.26 0.33 -5.56
C MET A 162 11.61 1.48 -6.50
N ILE A 163 10.89 2.59 -6.47
CA ILE A 163 11.23 3.78 -7.28
C ILE A 163 12.59 4.34 -6.87
N LYS A 164 12.93 4.35 -5.58
CA LYS A 164 14.19 4.91 -5.06
C LYS A 164 15.37 3.98 -5.28
N LEU A 165 15.12 2.68 -5.14
CA LEU A 165 16.10 1.60 -5.23
C LEU A 165 15.57 0.55 -6.22
N PRO A 166 15.63 0.84 -7.54
CA PRO A 166 15.10 -0.06 -8.54
C PRO A 166 15.91 -1.36 -8.58
N GLU A 167 15.21 -2.48 -8.38
CA GLU A 167 15.76 -3.83 -8.51
C GLU A 167 14.72 -4.66 -9.27
N ARG A 168 15.12 -5.19 -10.42
CA ARG A 168 14.20 -5.81 -11.37
C ARG A 168 13.42 -6.99 -10.78
N THR A 169 14.09 -7.90 -10.09
CA THR A 169 13.47 -9.11 -9.52
C THR A 169 12.41 -8.75 -8.48
N ARG A 170 12.70 -7.79 -7.60
CA ARG A 170 11.76 -7.21 -6.64
C ARG A 170 10.61 -6.50 -7.36
N GLY A 171 10.91 -5.68 -8.37
CA GLY A 171 9.88 -4.96 -9.13
C GLY A 171 8.88 -5.89 -9.79
N ILE A 172 9.36 -6.95 -10.46
CA ILE A 172 8.48 -7.96 -11.07
C ILE A 172 7.61 -8.67 -10.03
N ARG A 173 8.16 -9.02 -8.85
CA ARG A 173 7.38 -9.62 -7.76
C ARG A 173 6.29 -8.66 -7.26
N LEU A 174 6.64 -7.41 -6.99
CA LEU A 174 5.71 -6.39 -6.54
C LEU A 174 4.60 -6.13 -7.56
N LEU A 175 4.93 -6.08 -8.85
CA LEU A 175 3.95 -5.89 -9.93
C LEU A 175 3.00 -7.08 -10.06
N LYS A 176 3.48 -8.32 -9.91
CA LYS A 176 2.61 -9.51 -9.86
C LYS A 176 1.60 -9.41 -8.72
N VAL A 177 2.05 -9.02 -7.53
CA VAL A 177 1.17 -8.81 -6.37
C VAL A 177 0.19 -7.66 -6.66
N ALA A 178 0.66 -6.50 -7.10
CA ALA A 178 -0.19 -5.35 -7.42
C ALA A 178 -1.25 -5.68 -8.47
N MET A 179 -0.91 -6.49 -9.49
CA MET A 179 -1.86 -6.96 -10.50
C MET A 179 -3.01 -7.75 -9.89
N LEU A 180 -2.73 -8.67 -8.95
CA LEU A 180 -3.75 -9.44 -8.23
C LEU A 180 -4.70 -8.51 -7.46
N TYR A 181 -4.17 -7.48 -6.80
CA TYR A 181 -4.97 -6.55 -6.00
C TYR A 181 -5.87 -5.70 -6.87
N PHE A 182 -5.33 -5.17 -7.97
CA PHE A 182 -6.11 -4.39 -8.92
C PHE A 182 -7.22 -5.22 -9.58
N LYS A 183 -6.92 -6.48 -9.90
CA LYS A 183 -7.86 -7.39 -10.55
C LYS A 183 -8.95 -7.88 -9.59
N SER A 184 -8.60 -8.13 -8.34
CA SER A 184 -9.55 -8.49 -7.28
C SER A 184 -10.50 -7.33 -6.96
N HIS A 185 -9.99 -6.10 -6.82
CA HIS A 185 -10.84 -4.94 -6.56
C HIS A 185 -11.74 -4.57 -7.74
N LYS A 186 -11.20 -4.59 -8.96
CA LYS A 186 -11.93 -4.24 -10.17
C LYS A 186 -11.55 -5.16 -11.31
N ASN A 187 -12.52 -5.97 -11.74
CA ASN A 187 -12.35 -6.93 -12.83
C ASN A 187 -11.86 -6.30 -14.16
N LEU A 188 -12.23 -5.05 -14.43
CA LEU A 188 -11.85 -4.29 -15.63
C LEU A 188 -10.78 -3.22 -15.31
N SER A 189 -9.82 -3.56 -14.45
CA SER A 189 -8.75 -2.63 -14.12
C SER A 189 -7.80 -2.45 -15.31
N LYS A 190 -7.72 -1.21 -15.83
CA LYS A 190 -6.72 -0.82 -16.82
C LYS A 190 -5.29 -0.99 -16.28
N TYR A 191 -5.08 -0.67 -15.00
CA TYR A 191 -3.78 -0.86 -14.34
C TYR A 191 -3.35 -2.33 -14.30
N ALA A 192 -4.29 -3.26 -14.06
CA ALA A 192 -3.96 -4.68 -14.10
C ALA A 192 -3.57 -5.12 -15.52
N LEU A 193 -4.23 -4.58 -16.54
CA LEU A 193 -3.94 -4.86 -17.95
C LEU A 193 -2.54 -4.34 -18.35
N ASP A 194 -2.22 -3.11 -17.97
CA ASP A 194 -0.91 -2.49 -18.25
C ASP A 194 0.22 -3.26 -17.53
N ILE A 195 -0.01 -3.69 -16.29
CA ILE A 195 0.93 -4.55 -15.57
C ILE A 195 1.09 -5.90 -16.27
N LEU A 196 0.00 -6.54 -16.71
CA LEU A 196 0.08 -7.80 -17.44
C LEU A 196 0.92 -7.66 -18.71
N ARG A 197 0.69 -6.59 -19.48
CA ARG A 197 1.48 -6.28 -20.68
C ARG A 197 2.96 -6.13 -20.35
N PHE A 198 3.28 -5.34 -19.33
CA PHE A 198 4.66 -5.15 -18.87
C PHE A 198 5.29 -6.48 -18.41
N LEU A 199 4.56 -7.31 -17.67
CA LEU A 199 5.04 -8.63 -17.24
C LEU A 199 5.30 -9.57 -18.44
N VAL A 200 4.47 -9.51 -19.48
CA VAL A 200 4.67 -10.28 -20.72
C VAL A 200 5.94 -9.83 -21.44
N HIS A 201 6.17 -8.51 -21.56
CA HIS A 201 7.42 -7.98 -22.11
C HIS A 201 8.63 -8.51 -21.33
N GLN A 202 8.56 -8.41 -20.00
CA GLN A 202 9.67 -8.72 -19.11
C GLN A 202 9.99 -10.21 -18.98
N LEU A 203 9.00 -11.09 -19.08
CA LEU A 203 9.15 -12.52 -18.79
C LEU A 203 9.10 -13.42 -20.02
N VAL A 204 8.57 -12.94 -21.14
CA VAL A 204 8.27 -13.79 -22.30
C VAL A 204 8.84 -13.22 -23.59
N LEU A 205 8.65 -11.92 -23.88
CA LEU A 205 8.93 -11.38 -25.22
C LEU A 205 10.34 -10.82 -25.38
N LEU A 206 10.78 -9.99 -24.44
CA LEU A 206 12.05 -9.28 -24.59
C LEU A 206 13.22 -10.19 -24.23
N SER A 207 14.36 -9.99 -24.92
CA SER A 207 15.62 -10.56 -24.48
C SER A 207 15.97 -10.03 -23.08
N GLU A 208 16.82 -10.75 -22.34
CA GLU A 208 17.24 -10.32 -21.00
C GLU A 208 17.81 -8.89 -20.99
N LYS A 209 18.54 -8.52 -22.04
CA LYS A 209 19.08 -7.16 -22.20
C LYS A 209 17.96 -6.14 -22.36
N GLU A 210 17.07 -6.34 -23.33
CA GLU A 210 15.97 -5.40 -23.62
C GLU A 210 15.01 -5.29 -22.44
N ALA A 211 14.73 -6.39 -21.74
CA ALA A 211 13.88 -6.40 -20.56
C ALA A 211 14.51 -5.56 -19.42
N ASN A 212 15.83 -5.67 -19.22
CA ASN A 212 16.54 -4.81 -18.26
C ASN A 212 16.50 -3.34 -18.69
N GLU A 213 16.74 -3.03 -19.96
CA GLU A 213 16.68 -1.66 -20.48
C GLU A 213 15.29 -1.04 -20.31
N GLU A 214 14.22 -1.78 -20.63
CA GLU A 214 12.83 -1.33 -20.44
C GLU A 214 12.53 -1.11 -18.94
N PHE A 215 12.92 -2.04 -18.06
CA PHE A 215 12.67 -1.93 -16.62
C PHE A 215 13.41 -0.75 -15.99
N TYR A 216 14.72 -0.63 -16.21
CA TYR A 216 15.50 0.46 -15.62
C TYR A 216 15.21 1.80 -16.30
N GLY A 217 14.74 1.80 -17.55
CA GLY A 217 14.25 2.99 -18.25
C GLY A 217 13.02 3.64 -17.61
N LEU A 218 12.32 2.95 -16.71
CA LEU A 218 11.23 3.53 -15.91
C LEU A 218 11.72 4.56 -14.89
N PHE A 219 13.02 4.59 -14.58
CA PHE A 219 13.61 5.39 -13.52
C PHE A 219 14.75 6.26 -14.04
N VAL A 220 14.89 7.45 -13.47
CA VAL A 220 15.97 8.39 -13.77
C VAL A 220 16.65 8.80 -12.47
N ASN A 221 17.98 8.66 -12.41
CA ASN A 221 18.76 9.17 -11.28
C ASN A 221 19.19 10.61 -11.55
N THR A 222 18.51 11.58 -10.92
CA THR A 222 18.81 13.00 -11.16
C THR A 222 20.01 13.52 -10.38
N ASN A 223 20.32 12.89 -9.24
CA ASN A 223 21.28 13.43 -8.27
C ASN A 223 22.57 12.59 -8.16
N GLY A 224 22.63 11.43 -8.83
CA GLY A 224 23.75 10.50 -8.77
C GLY A 224 23.87 9.75 -7.43
N HIS A 225 23.00 10.00 -6.45
CA HIS A 225 22.94 9.26 -5.21
C HIS A 225 22.31 7.87 -5.42
N PHE A 226 22.72 6.90 -4.59
CA PHE A 226 22.23 5.53 -4.67
C PHE A 226 20.69 5.42 -4.58
N ASN A 227 20.07 6.20 -3.69
CA ASN A 227 18.61 6.29 -3.50
C ASN A 227 17.98 7.52 -4.19
N GLY A 228 18.67 8.08 -5.19
CA GLY A 228 18.31 9.33 -5.86
C GLY A 228 17.33 9.20 -7.03
N HIS A 229 16.79 8.01 -7.28
CA HIS A 229 15.94 7.74 -8.43
C HIS A 229 14.55 8.39 -8.28
N ILE A 230 14.02 8.81 -9.42
CA ILE A 230 12.64 9.26 -9.60
C ILE A 230 12.03 8.57 -10.82
N PRO A 231 10.69 8.50 -10.94
CA PRO A 231 10.05 7.96 -12.14
C PRO A 231 10.46 8.79 -13.37
N ALA A 232 10.71 8.13 -14.50
CA ALA A 232 11.06 8.77 -15.75
C ALA A 232 9.98 9.77 -16.22
N ASP A 233 8.70 9.44 -15.97
CA ASP A 233 7.57 10.33 -16.23
C ASP A 233 7.66 11.65 -15.43
N LEU A 234 8.00 11.56 -14.14
CA LEU A 234 8.21 12.76 -13.30
C LEU A 234 9.42 13.58 -13.77
N ALA A 235 10.49 12.93 -14.19
CA ALA A 235 11.65 13.60 -14.78
C ALA A 235 11.26 14.36 -16.07
N MET A 236 10.40 13.75 -16.90
CA MET A 236 9.86 14.37 -18.11
C MET A 236 8.95 15.56 -17.75
N GLU A 237 8.10 15.44 -16.73
CA GLU A 237 7.26 16.55 -16.26
C GLU A 237 8.10 17.76 -15.84
N HIS A 238 9.19 17.52 -15.09
CA HIS A 238 10.14 18.56 -14.72
C HIS A 238 10.78 19.23 -15.93
N LEU A 239 11.17 18.45 -16.95
CA LEU A 239 11.73 18.97 -18.20
C LEU A 239 10.72 19.82 -18.95
N VAL A 240 9.49 19.33 -19.11
CA VAL A 240 8.38 20.05 -19.78
C VAL A 240 8.09 21.37 -19.07
N LYS A 241 8.08 21.38 -17.74
CA LYS A 241 7.90 22.60 -16.95
C LYS A 241 9.00 23.62 -17.25
N LYS A 242 10.28 23.20 -17.25
CA LYS A 242 11.40 24.08 -17.61
C LYS A 242 11.25 24.64 -19.04
N VAL A 243 10.89 23.81 -20.01
CA VAL A 243 10.63 24.24 -21.39
C VAL A 243 9.54 25.31 -21.40
N LYS A 244 8.39 25.06 -20.76
CA LYS A 244 7.28 26.02 -20.69
C LYS A 244 7.68 27.34 -20.05
N ASP A 245 8.46 27.31 -18.98
CA ASP A 245 8.98 28.50 -18.33
C ASP A 245 9.88 29.29 -19.28
N HIS A 246 10.80 28.63 -20.00
CA HIS A 246 11.61 29.30 -21.01
C HIS A 246 10.77 29.89 -22.14
N LEU A 247 9.77 29.16 -22.64
CA LEU A 247 8.86 29.67 -23.68
C LEU A 247 8.05 30.88 -23.21
N LYS A 248 7.63 30.90 -21.94
CA LYS A 248 6.94 32.04 -21.34
C LYS A 248 7.80 33.31 -21.40
N HIS A 249 9.10 33.20 -21.13
CA HIS A 249 10.05 34.31 -21.17
C HIS A 249 10.45 34.76 -22.59
N MET A 250 9.97 34.09 -23.65
CA MET A 250 10.19 34.54 -25.04
C MET A 250 9.19 35.62 -25.49
N PHE A 251 8.14 35.90 -24.71
CA PHE A 251 7.10 36.88 -25.04
C PHE A 251 6.55 36.70 -26.46
N SER A 252 6.62 37.73 -27.31
CA SER A 252 6.13 37.72 -28.70
C SER A 252 7.05 36.99 -29.69
N ASN A 253 8.29 36.65 -29.30
CA ASN A 253 9.30 36.06 -30.20
C ASN A 253 9.16 34.53 -30.38
N LYS A 254 7.93 33.99 -30.23
CA LYS A 254 7.62 32.56 -30.31
C LYS A 254 7.45 32.07 -31.76
N THR A 255 8.49 32.25 -32.58
CA THR A 255 8.56 31.60 -33.88
C THR A 255 9.09 30.17 -33.72
N GLU A 256 8.75 29.26 -34.64
CA GLU A 256 9.20 27.87 -34.58
C GLU A 256 10.73 27.74 -34.53
N SER A 257 11.43 28.53 -35.34
CA SER A 257 12.90 28.58 -35.35
C SER A 257 13.46 29.01 -33.98
N ASN A 258 12.88 30.06 -33.37
CA ASN A 258 13.32 30.53 -32.06
C ASN A 258 13.05 29.51 -30.95
N ILE A 259 11.90 28.83 -31.01
CA ILE A 259 11.53 27.77 -30.06
C ILE A 259 12.51 26.62 -30.16
N MET A 260 12.82 26.16 -31.38
CA MET A 260 13.76 25.07 -31.62
C MET A 260 15.17 25.44 -31.11
N ASN A 261 15.66 26.63 -31.46
CA ASN A 261 16.97 27.12 -31.01
C ASN A 261 17.05 27.21 -29.49
N ARG A 262 16.02 27.75 -28.83
CA ARG A 262 16.01 27.90 -27.37
C ARG A 262 15.91 26.56 -26.65
N THR A 263 15.12 25.64 -27.17
CA THR A 263 14.96 24.28 -26.59
C THR A 263 16.25 23.48 -26.69
N LYS A 264 16.96 23.55 -27.84
CA LYS A 264 18.29 22.94 -28.02
C LYS A 264 19.34 23.49 -27.04
N ALA A 265 19.25 24.79 -26.69
CA ALA A 265 20.18 25.45 -25.79
C ALA A 265 19.91 25.20 -24.29
N LEU A 266 18.80 24.54 -23.91
CA LEU A 266 18.39 24.40 -22.50
C LEU A 266 19.45 23.76 -21.61
N GLY A 267 20.13 22.72 -22.10
CA GLY A 267 21.22 22.07 -21.36
C GLY A 267 22.36 23.04 -21.08
N ALA A 268 22.87 23.73 -22.11
CA ALA A 268 23.94 24.70 -21.97
C ALA A 268 23.55 25.89 -21.07
N ILE A 269 22.31 26.39 -21.18
CA ILE A 269 21.80 27.47 -20.32
C ILE A 269 21.82 27.05 -18.85
N ARG A 270 21.37 25.82 -18.56
CA ARG A 270 21.41 25.26 -17.21
C ARG A 270 22.84 25.19 -16.68
N ASP A 271 23.75 24.61 -17.47
CA ASP A 271 25.13 24.38 -17.02
C ASP A 271 25.87 25.72 -16.79
N ILE A 272 25.61 26.73 -17.62
CA ILE A 272 26.12 28.10 -17.43
C ILE A 272 25.54 28.71 -16.15
N ALA A 273 24.23 28.58 -15.91
CA ALA A 273 23.57 29.12 -14.72
C ALA A 273 24.12 28.48 -13.43
N GLU A 274 24.25 27.16 -13.39
CA GLU A 274 24.81 26.43 -12.24
C GLU A 274 26.27 26.84 -11.96
N ASN A 275 27.08 27.02 -13.00
CA ASN A 275 28.46 27.49 -12.84
C ASN A 275 28.53 28.94 -12.37
N PHE A 276 27.66 29.81 -12.88
CA PHE A 276 27.56 31.19 -12.42
C PHE A 276 27.18 31.27 -10.94
N GLU A 277 26.20 30.48 -10.49
CA GLU A 277 25.80 30.37 -9.09
C GLU A 277 26.96 29.90 -8.19
N LYS A 278 27.70 28.87 -8.62
CA LYS A 278 28.89 28.38 -7.90
C LYS A 278 29.97 29.45 -7.75
N GLN A 279 30.27 30.19 -8.82
CA GLN A 279 31.32 31.21 -8.82
C GLN A 279 30.93 32.46 -8.03
N SER A 280 29.67 32.88 -8.15
CA SER A 280 29.17 34.09 -7.50
C SER A 280 29.01 33.96 -5.99
N LYS A 281 29.20 32.75 -5.42
CA LYS A 281 28.97 32.43 -4.00
C LYS A 281 27.62 32.95 -3.50
N VAL A 282 26.65 33.08 -4.40
CA VAL A 282 25.30 33.50 -4.03
C VAL A 282 24.81 32.48 -3.03
N ILE A 283 24.46 32.94 -1.83
CA ILE A 283 23.87 32.08 -0.81
C ILE A 283 22.53 31.63 -1.39
N VAL A 284 22.53 30.44 -1.99
CA VAL A 284 21.30 29.75 -2.36
C VAL A 284 20.61 29.43 -1.04
N ARG A 285 19.75 30.35 -0.59
CA ARG A 285 18.77 30.07 0.45
C ARG A 285 17.82 29.09 -0.20
N ALA A 286 18.14 27.81 -0.13
CA ALA A 286 17.23 26.76 -0.49
C ALA A 286 15.93 27.07 0.27
N LYS A 287 14.88 27.43 -0.46
CA LYS A 287 13.53 27.34 0.07
C LYS A 287 13.25 25.85 0.19
N LYS A 288 13.88 25.19 1.18
CA LYS A 288 13.29 23.98 1.73
C LYS A 288 11.93 24.45 2.21
N HIS A 289 10.89 24.12 1.46
CA HIS A 289 9.58 24.00 2.08
C HIS A 289 9.84 23.10 3.28
N SER A 290 9.75 23.65 4.49
CA SER A 290 9.85 22.83 5.69
C SER A 290 8.63 21.93 5.62
N ASP A 291 8.84 20.65 5.31
CA ASP A 291 7.78 19.67 5.42
C ASP A 291 7.24 19.79 6.85
N LYS A 292 5.96 20.12 6.97
CA LYS A 292 5.33 20.28 8.27
C LYS A 292 5.46 18.94 8.98
N SER A 293 6.06 18.93 10.17
CA SER A 293 6.29 17.68 10.88
C SER A 293 4.96 16.94 11.11
N ALA A 294 4.89 15.70 10.64
CA ALA A 294 3.74 14.83 10.84
C ALA A 294 3.67 14.25 12.27
N ALA A 295 4.69 14.50 13.11
CA ALA A 295 4.83 13.83 14.40
C ALA A 295 3.66 14.08 15.36
N ASP A 296 3.07 15.27 15.35
CA ASP A 296 1.92 15.57 16.22
C ASP A 296 0.63 14.93 15.68
N ASP A 297 0.45 14.90 14.36
CA ASP A 297 -0.65 14.18 13.71
C ASP A 297 -0.56 12.67 13.99
N GLU A 298 0.64 12.10 13.89
CA GLU A 298 0.95 10.69 14.13
C GLU A 298 0.66 10.28 15.57
N LYS A 299 1.00 11.13 16.56
CA LYS A 299 0.61 10.89 17.97
C LYS A 299 -0.90 10.83 18.16
N ILE A 300 -1.66 11.66 17.46
CA ILE A 300 -3.13 11.67 17.52
C ILE A 300 -3.67 10.35 16.96
N ILE A 301 -3.16 9.89 15.82
CA ILE A 301 -3.54 8.61 15.21
C ILE A 301 -3.19 7.45 16.15
N LEU A 302 -1.96 7.40 16.67
CA LEU A 302 -1.52 6.33 17.56
C LEU A 302 -2.38 6.27 18.83
N LYS A 303 -2.68 7.42 19.45
CA LYS A 303 -3.56 7.49 20.64
C LYS A 303 -4.93 6.86 20.39
N ASP A 304 -5.44 6.99 19.17
CA ASP A 304 -6.73 6.42 18.79
C ASP A 304 -6.66 4.94 18.52
N LEU A 305 -5.59 4.49 17.86
CA LEU A 305 -5.32 3.08 17.67
C LEU A 305 -5.17 2.34 19.01
N ARG A 306 -4.50 2.95 20.00
CA ARG A 306 -4.41 2.40 21.37
C ARG A 306 -5.77 2.23 22.04
N LYS A 307 -6.70 3.16 21.78
CA LYS A 307 -8.08 3.06 22.30
C LYS A 307 -8.87 1.99 21.56
N LEU A 308 -8.67 1.89 20.25
CA LEU A 308 -9.35 0.95 19.38
C LEU A 308 -8.88 -0.49 19.63
N LYS A 309 -7.60 -0.71 19.93
CA LYS A 309 -7.00 -2.05 20.10
C LYS A 309 -7.33 -3.01 18.92
N PRO A 310 -7.03 -2.62 17.67
CA PRO A 310 -7.52 -3.34 16.48
C PRO A 310 -6.94 -4.74 16.30
N PHE A 311 -5.84 -5.07 16.98
CA PHE A 311 -5.17 -6.37 16.87
C PHE A 311 -5.68 -7.41 17.87
N ILE A 312 -6.50 -7.00 18.84
CA ILE A 312 -7.19 -7.91 19.75
C ILE A 312 -8.52 -8.27 19.10
N PHE A 313 -8.75 -9.57 18.91
CA PHE A 313 -9.97 -10.06 18.30
C PHE A 313 -11.19 -9.84 19.20
N GLU A 314 -12.22 -9.19 18.66
CA GLU A 314 -13.52 -9.00 19.32
C GLU A 314 -14.66 -9.47 18.40
N ALA A 315 -15.37 -10.51 18.83
CA ALA A 315 -16.38 -11.19 18.01
C ALA A 315 -17.57 -10.28 17.65
N GLY A 316 -17.77 -10.04 16.35
CA GLY A 316 -18.90 -9.26 15.82
C GLY A 316 -18.66 -7.75 15.81
N ARG A 317 -17.45 -7.30 16.10
CA ARG A 317 -17.05 -5.90 16.00
C ARG A 317 -17.00 -5.46 14.54
N ALA A 318 -17.57 -4.31 14.23
CA ALA A 318 -17.57 -3.76 12.88
C ALA A 318 -17.65 -2.23 12.87
N HIS A 319 -17.10 -1.62 11.84
CA HIS A 319 -17.44 -0.28 11.41
C HIS A 319 -18.78 -0.33 10.64
N GLU A 320 -19.66 0.65 10.84
CA GLU A 320 -20.99 0.68 10.20
C GLU A 320 -20.86 0.71 8.68
N HIS A 321 -19.94 1.52 8.16
CA HIS A 321 -19.69 1.65 6.72
C HIS A 321 -18.77 0.57 6.14
N PHE A 322 -18.16 -0.28 6.98
CA PHE A 322 -17.27 -1.37 6.57
C PHE A 322 -17.66 -2.71 7.20
N SER A 323 -18.97 -2.99 7.23
CA SER A 323 -19.54 -4.15 7.96
C SER A 323 -19.27 -5.53 7.34
N LYS A 324 -18.64 -5.58 6.15
CA LYS A 324 -18.36 -6.82 5.39
C LYS A 324 -16.98 -6.79 4.74
N ILE A 325 -16.05 -6.04 5.31
CA ILE A 325 -14.71 -5.90 4.74
C ILE A 325 -13.93 -7.22 4.85
N PRO A 326 -13.29 -7.70 3.76
CA PRO A 326 -12.49 -8.92 3.82
C PRO A 326 -11.19 -8.66 4.59
N SER A 327 -10.60 -9.73 5.14
CA SER A 327 -9.28 -9.65 5.80
C SER A 327 -8.12 -9.44 4.83
N THR A 328 -8.22 -9.99 3.60
CA THR A 328 -7.29 -9.74 2.50
C THR A 328 -8.06 -9.51 1.20
N ILE A 329 -7.50 -8.69 0.32
CA ILE A 329 -8.05 -8.41 -1.00
C ILE A 329 -8.04 -9.65 -1.89
N VAL A 330 -7.07 -10.54 -1.73
CA VAL A 330 -6.94 -11.73 -2.61
C VAL A 330 -8.07 -12.74 -2.38
N ASN A 331 -8.71 -12.74 -1.20
CA ASN A 331 -9.85 -13.61 -0.91
C ASN A 331 -11.06 -13.39 -1.83
N GLN A 332 -11.16 -12.21 -2.45
CA GLN A 332 -12.24 -11.89 -3.39
C GLN A 332 -11.89 -12.27 -4.84
N LEU A 333 -10.67 -12.73 -5.11
CA LEU A 333 -10.22 -13.07 -6.45
C LEU A 333 -10.83 -14.39 -6.92
N ASN A 334 -11.57 -14.36 -8.03
CA ASN A 334 -11.97 -15.58 -8.72
C ASN A 334 -10.79 -16.08 -9.58
N THR A 335 -10.13 -17.13 -9.09
CA THR A 335 -8.95 -17.74 -9.73
C THR A 335 -9.23 -18.24 -11.14
N SER A 336 -10.37 -18.90 -11.39
CA SER A 336 -10.73 -19.41 -12.72
C SER A 336 -10.88 -18.27 -13.73
N HIS A 337 -11.64 -17.23 -13.37
CA HIS A 337 -11.82 -16.05 -14.21
C HIS A 337 -10.51 -15.26 -14.39
N TYR A 338 -9.61 -15.30 -13.40
CA TYR A 338 -8.30 -14.68 -13.50
C TYR A 338 -7.42 -15.36 -14.56
N PHE A 339 -7.38 -16.69 -14.58
CA PHE A 339 -6.65 -17.45 -15.60
C PHE A 339 -7.26 -17.27 -17.00
N GLU A 340 -8.59 -17.39 -17.12
CA GLU A 340 -9.32 -17.11 -18.38
C GLU A 340 -9.07 -15.69 -18.90
N TRP A 341 -8.81 -14.73 -18.01
CA TRP A 341 -8.49 -13.36 -18.38
C TRP A 341 -7.05 -13.22 -18.90
N ILE A 342 -6.09 -13.94 -18.32
CA ILE A 342 -4.66 -13.86 -18.66
C ILE A 342 -4.35 -14.54 -20.00
N GLU A 343 -4.80 -15.79 -20.18
CA GLU A 343 -4.41 -16.63 -21.31
C GLU A 343 -4.55 -15.97 -22.69
N PRO A 344 -5.72 -15.41 -23.08
CA PRO A 344 -5.87 -14.79 -24.39
C PRO A 344 -5.05 -13.50 -24.52
N ARG A 345 -4.76 -12.82 -23.40
CA ARG A 345 -4.04 -11.55 -23.39
C ARG A 345 -2.54 -11.73 -23.54
N ILE A 346 -1.97 -12.83 -23.04
CA ILE A 346 -0.57 -13.16 -23.29
C ILE A 346 -0.33 -13.26 -24.80
N GLN A 347 -1.18 -13.99 -25.53
CA GLN A 347 -1.09 -14.13 -26.98
C GLN A 347 -1.30 -12.80 -27.71
N MET A 348 -2.27 -12.00 -27.27
CA MET A 348 -2.53 -10.68 -27.83
C MET A 348 -1.31 -9.77 -27.68
N PHE A 349 -0.70 -9.69 -26.49
CA PHE A 349 0.48 -8.86 -26.27
C PHE A 349 1.72 -9.40 -26.97
N ALA A 350 1.83 -10.72 -27.13
CA ALA A 350 2.91 -11.33 -27.89
C ALA A 350 2.88 -10.94 -29.38
N THR A 351 1.69 -10.71 -29.94
CA THR A 351 1.54 -10.34 -31.36
C THR A 351 1.59 -8.84 -31.61
N GLU A 352 1.40 -7.99 -30.59
CA GLU A 352 1.49 -6.52 -30.71
C GLU A 352 2.87 -6.00 -31.13
N ILE A 353 3.96 -6.70 -30.80
CA ILE A 353 5.34 -6.26 -31.09
C ILE A 353 5.77 -6.62 -32.53
N GLY A 354 4.93 -7.30 -33.31
CA GLY A 354 5.20 -7.54 -34.73
C GLY A 354 6.33 -8.55 -34.98
N ASN A 355 6.14 -9.78 -34.48
CA ASN A 355 6.84 -10.96 -35.01
C ASN A 355 5.91 -11.75 -35.92
#